data_AF-A0A382ILC7-F1
#
_entry.id   AF-A0A382ILC7-F1
#
_cell.length_a   1.000
_cell.length_b   1.000
_cell.length_c   1.000
_cell.angle_alpha   90.00
_cell.angle_beta   90.00
_cell.angle_gamma   90.00
#
_symmetry.space_group_name_H-M   'P 1'
#
loop_
_entity.id
_entity.type
_entity.pdbx_description
1 polymer ?
#
loop_
_entity_poly.entity_id
_entity_poly.type
_entity_poly.pdbx_seq_one_letter_code
_entity_poly.pdbx_strand_id
1 'polypeptide(L)'
;VEIIDALGESPNTITPFKDDIYLRGMTHEHIIDHISNKSKLIGISNLFSFAFPAVKLLIDDIKSTFPDIPVVLGGPHPTHLCDFTLKNTRTDYIITGEGEAPIIHLLNFIMGNLLIDDVPSLAYLNDTGEVTRTVAFPRIKNINSDNLPFPARHLLPMEKYIGEQEAHGAVNDRWTTILSSRGCPYGCTFCDSRRT
;
A
#
# COMPACT_ATOMS: atom_id res chain seq x y z
N VAL A 1 13.27 6.57 3.08
CA VAL A 1 12.23 5.70 2.49
C VAL A 1 12.63 5.44 1.05
N GLU A 2 12.44 4.21 0.59
CA GLU A 2 12.66 3.82 -0.80
C GLU A 2 11.31 3.39 -1.37
N ILE A 3 11.03 3.75 -2.62
CA ILE A 3 9.79 3.39 -3.31
C ILE A 3 10.18 2.50 -4.48
N ILE A 4 9.61 1.30 -4.53
CA ILE A 4 9.75 0.39 -5.66
C ILE A 4 8.48 0.51 -6.49
N ASP A 5 8.55 1.29 -7.57
CA ASP A 5 7.45 1.48 -8.50
C ASP A 5 7.52 0.48 -9.65
N ALA A 6 7.06 -0.74 -9.40
CA ALA A 6 7.18 -1.86 -10.33
C ALA A 6 6.57 -1.56 -11.71
N LEU A 7 5.44 -0.84 -11.76
CA LEU A 7 4.79 -0.47 -13.01
C LEU A 7 5.52 0.68 -13.70
N GLY A 8 5.85 1.74 -12.96
CA GLY A 8 6.54 2.91 -13.51
C GLY A 8 7.94 2.58 -14.05
N GLU A 9 8.64 1.63 -13.42
CA GLU A 9 9.99 1.24 -13.83
C GLU A 9 10.01 0.31 -15.05
N SER A 10 9.01 -0.56 -15.19
CA SER A 10 8.92 -1.57 -16.26
C SER A 10 7.53 -1.61 -16.93
N PRO A 11 7.04 -0.48 -17.50
CA PRO A 11 5.67 -0.37 -17.99
C PRO A 11 5.38 -1.27 -19.21
N ASN A 12 6.40 -1.67 -19.96
CA ASN A 12 6.24 -2.54 -21.15
C ASN A 12 6.44 -4.03 -20.83
N THR A 13 6.71 -4.37 -19.57
CA THR A 13 6.83 -5.76 -19.14
C THR A 13 5.45 -6.31 -18.81
N ILE A 14 5.04 -7.35 -19.54
CA ILE A 14 3.78 -8.06 -19.34
C ILE A 14 4.11 -9.53 -19.13
N THR A 15 3.70 -10.10 -17.99
CA THR A 15 3.94 -11.49 -17.65
C THR A 15 2.63 -12.24 -17.41
N PRO A 16 2.47 -13.47 -17.93
CA PRO A 16 1.33 -14.31 -17.60
C PRO A 16 1.21 -14.52 -16.09
N PHE A 17 -0.01 -14.51 -15.56
CA PHE A 17 -0.29 -14.78 -14.15
C PHE A 17 -1.06 -16.09 -13.97
N LYS A 18 -2.32 -16.08 -14.38
CA LYS A 18 -3.23 -17.21 -14.27
C LYS A 18 -4.36 -17.03 -15.28
N ASP A 19 -4.72 -18.11 -15.97
CA ASP A 19 -5.74 -18.08 -17.03
C ASP A 19 -5.39 -16.96 -18.04
N ASP A 20 -6.34 -16.12 -18.43
CA ASP A 20 -6.12 -14.98 -19.33
C ASP A 20 -5.74 -13.68 -18.60
N ILE A 21 -5.19 -13.78 -17.38
CA ILE A 21 -4.75 -12.63 -16.57
C ILE A 21 -3.24 -12.45 -16.73
N TYR A 22 -2.84 -11.19 -16.93
CA TYR A 22 -1.45 -10.77 -17.05
C TYR A 22 -1.11 -9.73 -15.98
N LEU A 23 0.11 -9.80 -15.45
CA LEU A 23 0.68 -8.72 -14.64
C LEU A 23 1.47 -7.79 -15.55
N ARG A 24 1.45 -6.51 -15.20
CA ARG A 24 2.22 -5.47 -15.88
C ARG A 24 3.17 -4.80 -14.89
N GLY A 25 4.42 -4.62 -15.28
CA GLY A 25 5.48 -4.11 -14.41
C GLY A 25 6.58 -5.13 -14.16
N MET A 26 7.45 -4.83 -13.19
CA MET A 26 8.52 -5.74 -12.76
C MET A 26 7.98 -7.11 -12.31
N THR A 27 8.79 -8.15 -12.53
CA THR A 27 8.57 -9.48 -11.96
C THR A 27 8.80 -9.46 -10.45
N HIS A 28 8.28 -10.47 -9.74
CA HIS A 28 8.52 -10.60 -8.29
C HIS A 28 10.02 -10.68 -7.96
N GLU A 29 10.78 -11.44 -8.74
CA GLU A 29 12.24 -11.54 -8.63
C GLU A 29 12.90 -10.16 -8.67
N HIS A 30 12.60 -9.35 -9.68
CA HIS A 30 13.16 -8.01 -9.79
C HIS A 30 12.69 -7.09 -8.65
N ILE A 31 11.43 -7.18 -8.20
CA ILE A 31 10.95 -6.40 -7.05
C ILE A 31 11.77 -6.76 -5.80
N ILE A 32 11.98 -8.06 -5.56
CA ILE A 32 12.72 -8.57 -4.39
C ILE A 32 14.19 -8.14 -4.43
N ASP A 33 14.83 -8.16 -5.60
CA ASP A 33 16.21 -7.70 -5.78
C ASP A 33 16.41 -6.21 -5.43
N HIS A 34 15.35 -5.39 -5.55
CA HIS A 34 15.38 -3.98 -5.15
C HIS A 34 15.15 -3.77 -3.65
N ILE A 35 14.70 -4.78 -2.90
CA ILE A 35 14.48 -4.65 -1.46
C ILE A 35 15.83 -4.71 -0.74
N SER A 36 16.20 -3.61 -0.09
CA SER A 36 17.41 -3.56 0.74
C SER A 36 17.30 -4.46 1.97
N ASN A 37 18.35 -5.26 2.23
CA ASN A 37 18.49 -6.07 3.46
C ASN A 37 18.53 -5.23 4.75
N LYS A 38 18.68 -3.90 4.64
CA LYS A 38 18.65 -2.98 5.79
C LYS A 38 17.24 -2.47 6.11
N SER A 39 16.24 -2.83 5.30
CA SER A 39 14.85 -2.44 5.50
C SER A 39 14.36 -2.90 6.87
N LYS A 40 13.60 -2.03 7.54
CA LYS A 40 12.99 -2.31 8.86
C LYS A 40 11.51 -2.63 8.76
N LEU A 41 10.89 -2.29 7.64
CA LEU A 41 9.48 -2.49 7.34
C LEU A 41 9.34 -2.46 5.82
N ILE A 42 8.54 -3.39 5.29
CA ILE A 42 8.13 -3.39 3.88
C ILE A 42 6.65 -3.03 3.83
N GLY A 43 6.31 -1.94 3.14
CA GLY A 43 4.93 -1.51 2.95
C GLY A 43 4.44 -1.83 1.55
N ILE A 44 3.26 -2.44 1.42
CA ILE A 44 2.63 -2.71 0.12
C ILE A 44 1.23 -2.09 0.11
N SER A 45 0.94 -1.32 -0.94
CA SER A 45 -0.39 -0.76 -1.16
C SER A 45 -1.23 -1.71 -2.01
N ASN A 46 -2.35 -2.21 -1.47
CA ASN A 46 -3.30 -3.00 -2.24
C ASN A 46 -4.56 -2.16 -2.50
N LEU A 47 -4.57 -1.45 -3.62
CA LEU A 47 -5.66 -0.53 -3.96
C LEU A 47 -6.98 -1.24 -4.31
N PHE A 48 -6.91 -2.35 -5.05
CA PHE A 48 -8.09 -3.01 -5.61
C PHE A 48 -8.12 -4.50 -5.28
N SER A 49 -9.31 -5.05 -5.01
CA SER A 49 -9.47 -6.45 -4.65
C SER A 49 -9.08 -7.43 -5.76
N PHE A 50 -9.17 -7.05 -7.04
CA PHE A 50 -8.71 -7.91 -8.13
C PHE A 50 -7.18 -8.09 -8.14
N ALA A 51 -6.43 -7.15 -7.54
CA ALA A 51 -4.97 -7.24 -7.44
C ALA A 51 -4.51 -8.13 -6.27
N PHE A 52 -5.42 -8.46 -5.33
CA PHE A 52 -5.09 -9.20 -4.12
C PHE A 52 -4.41 -10.56 -4.38
N PRO A 53 -4.83 -11.39 -5.37
CA PRO A 53 -4.13 -12.64 -5.65
C PRO A 53 -2.65 -12.45 -6.01
N ALA A 54 -2.32 -11.40 -6.77
CA ALA A 54 -0.94 -11.09 -7.13
C ALA A 54 -0.15 -10.56 -5.92
N VAL A 55 -0.76 -9.64 -5.14
CA VAL A 55 -0.16 -9.10 -3.92
C VAL A 55 0.11 -10.21 -2.89
N LYS A 56 -0.81 -11.17 -2.74
CA LYS A 56 -0.62 -12.34 -1.87
C LYS A 56 0.63 -13.13 -2.25
N LEU A 57 0.80 -13.47 -3.53
CA LEU A 57 1.98 -14.21 -3.97
C LEU A 57 3.27 -13.39 -3.77
N LEU A 58 3.22 -12.07 -4.02
CA LEU A 58 4.35 -11.19 -3.76
C LEU A 58 4.74 -11.19 -2.27
N ILE A 59 3.77 -11.15 -1.35
CA ILE A 59 4.02 -11.25 0.10
C ILE A 59 4.68 -12.58 0.44
N ASP A 60 4.20 -13.68 -0.16
CA ASP A 60 4.77 -15.01 0.09
C ASP A 60 6.23 -15.09 -0.37
N ASP A 61 6.58 -14.52 -1.52
CA ASP A 61 7.95 -14.48 -2.03
C ASP A 61 8.85 -13.55 -1.18
N ILE A 62 8.33 -12.37 -0.79
CA ILE A 62 9.02 -11.43 0.10
C ILE A 62 9.31 -12.09 1.44
N LYS A 63 8.32 -12.72 2.10
CA LYS A 63 8.51 -13.37 3.41
C LYS A 63 9.32 -14.67 3.33
N SER A 64 9.51 -15.22 2.13
CA SER A 64 10.43 -16.34 1.91
C SER A 64 11.88 -15.87 1.81
N THR A 65 12.11 -14.67 1.27
CA THR A 65 13.45 -14.07 1.14
C THR A 65 13.86 -13.28 2.39
N PHE A 66 12.92 -12.57 3.00
CA PHE A 66 13.10 -11.67 4.15
C PHE A 66 12.15 -12.05 5.29
N PRO A 67 12.32 -13.22 5.92
CA PRO A 67 11.38 -13.72 6.94
C PRO A 67 11.24 -12.78 8.14
N ASP A 68 12.32 -12.10 8.52
CA ASP A 68 12.39 -11.26 9.72
C ASP A 68 11.96 -9.80 9.49
N ILE A 69 11.78 -9.37 8.23
CA ILE A 69 11.34 -8.01 7.93
C ILE A 69 9.80 -8.00 7.99
N PRO A 70 9.20 -7.17 8.85
CA PRO A 70 7.75 -7.08 8.92
C PRO A 70 7.18 -6.50 7.62
N VAL A 71 6.03 -7.03 7.20
CA VAL A 71 5.26 -6.57 6.05
C VAL A 71 3.98 -5.92 6.55
N VAL A 72 3.72 -4.69 6.10
CA VAL A 72 2.46 -3.98 6.33
C VAL A 72 1.69 -3.78 5.03
N LEU A 73 0.40 -4.06 5.07
CA LEU A 73 -0.52 -3.72 3.99
C LEU A 73 -1.32 -2.46 4.31
N GLY A 74 -1.57 -1.66 3.28
CA GLY A 74 -2.47 -0.52 3.33
C GLY A 74 -3.33 -0.42 2.07
N GLY A 75 -4.40 0.37 2.14
CA GLY A 75 -5.31 0.65 1.03
C GLY A 75 -6.72 0.06 1.22
N PRO A 76 -7.62 0.33 0.25
CA PRO A 76 -9.03 -0.06 0.34
C PRO A 76 -9.28 -1.56 0.54
N HIS A 77 -8.54 -2.44 -0.15
CA HIS A 77 -8.77 -3.88 -0.01
C HIS A 77 -8.49 -4.39 1.42
N PRO A 78 -7.28 -4.21 1.99
CA PRO A 78 -7.00 -4.68 3.35
C PRO A 78 -7.78 -3.90 4.41
N THR A 79 -8.25 -2.67 4.12
CA THR A 79 -9.16 -1.95 5.01
C THR A 79 -10.50 -2.66 5.16
N HIS A 80 -11.13 -3.09 4.06
CA HIS A 80 -12.46 -3.70 4.09
C HIS A 80 -12.46 -5.21 4.31
N LEU A 81 -11.40 -5.89 3.85
CA LEU A 81 -11.22 -7.34 3.98
C LEU A 81 -10.08 -7.66 4.96
N CYS A 82 -9.96 -6.89 6.04
CA CYS A 82 -8.87 -6.98 7.02
C CYS A 82 -8.68 -8.39 7.59
N ASP A 83 -9.72 -8.99 8.16
CA ASP A 83 -9.66 -10.33 8.76
C ASP A 83 -9.26 -11.39 7.72
N PHE A 84 -9.90 -11.31 6.55
CA PHE A 84 -9.62 -12.22 5.45
C PHE A 84 -8.16 -12.09 5.00
N THR A 85 -7.67 -10.86 4.84
CA THR A 85 -6.31 -10.57 4.40
C THR A 85 -5.28 -11.09 5.40
N LEU A 86 -5.44 -10.79 6.70
CA LEU A 86 -4.52 -11.27 7.75
C LEU A 86 -4.50 -12.80 7.83
N LYS A 87 -5.67 -13.45 7.73
CA LYS A 87 -5.77 -14.92 7.82
C LYS A 87 -5.32 -15.67 6.57
N ASN A 88 -5.23 -14.99 5.42
CA ASN A 88 -4.93 -15.62 4.13
C ASN A 88 -3.62 -15.15 3.49
N THR A 89 -2.81 -14.35 4.20
CA THR A 89 -1.49 -13.89 3.76
C THR A 89 -0.48 -14.00 4.90
N ARG A 90 0.81 -13.87 4.59
CA ARG A 90 1.90 -13.79 5.58
C ARG A 90 2.21 -12.34 6.00
N THR A 91 1.26 -11.43 5.84
CA THR A 91 1.37 -10.03 6.27
C THR A 91 1.37 -9.94 7.79
N ASP A 92 2.25 -9.15 8.37
CA ASP A 92 2.36 -8.97 9.82
C ASP A 92 1.35 -7.93 10.33
N TYR A 93 1.13 -6.86 9.55
CA TYR A 93 0.28 -5.73 9.94
C TYR A 93 -0.63 -5.22 8.81
N ILE A 94 -1.80 -4.71 9.16
CA ILE A 94 -2.65 -3.92 8.26
C ILE A 94 -2.86 -2.54 8.87
N ILE A 95 -2.63 -1.49 8.08
CA ILE A 95 -3.09 -0.14 8.38
C ILE A 95 -4.41 0.10 7.64
N THR A 96 -5.44 0.41 8.40
CA THR A 96 -6.80 0.66 7.89
C THR A 96 -7.06 2.16 7.71
N GLY A 97 -7.77 2.51 6.63
CA GLY A 97 -8.08 3.90 6.31
C GLY A 97 -6.86 4.71 5.87
N GLU A 98 -6.73 5.94 6.38
CA GLU A 98 -5.61 6.84 6.05
C GLU A 98 -4.34 6.42 6.78
N GLY A 99 -3.25 6.24 6.03
CA GLY A 99 -2.03 5.60 6.54
C GLY A 99 -0.92 6.56 6.97
N GLU A 100 -1.04 7.86 6.70
CA GLU A 100 0.06 8.81 6.86
C GLU A 100 0.52 8.96 8.31
N ALA A 101 -0.40 9.08 9.25
CA ALA A 101 -0.06 9.12 10.68
C ALA A 101 0.20 7.71 11.26
N PRO A 102 -0.64 6.68 11.00
CA PRO A 102 -0.39 5.32 11.49
C PRO A 102 0.96 4.71 11.10
N ILE A 103 1.44 4.91 9.87
CA ILE A 103 2.71 4.30 9.42
C ILE A 103 3.91 4.81 10.22
N ILE A 104 3.86 6.08 10.67
CA ILE A 104 4.91 6.66 11.51
C ILE A 104 4.88 6.07 12.92
N HIS A 105 3.70 5.81 13.47
CA HIS A 105 3.56 5.13 14.76
C HIS A 105 4.02 3.67 14.67
N LEU A 106 3.67 2.97 13.58
CA LEU A 106 4.11 1.60 13.35
C LEU A 106 5.65 1.51 13.27
N LEU A 107 6.29 2.45 12.57
CA LEU A 107 7.75 2.54 12.52
C LEU A 107 8.36 2.78 13.90
N ASN A 108 7.77 3.67 14.71
CA ASN A 108 8.24 3.90 16.09
C ASN A 108 8.07 2.65 16.97
N PHE A 109 6.99 1.91 16.82
CA PHE A 109 6.81 0.61 17.49
C PHE A 109 7.89 -0.39 17.07
N ILE A 110 8.15 -0.54 15.76
CA ILE A 110 9.20 -1.43 15.23
C ILE A 110 10.60 -1.03 15.73
N MET A 111 10.83 0.27 15.96
CA MET A 111 12.07 0.79 16.54
C MET A 111 12.16 0.65 18.07
N GLY A 112 11.10 0.16 18.74
CA GLY A 112 11.05 -0.02 20.19
C GLY A 112 10.70 1.26 20.97
N ASN A 113 10.19 2.29 20.29
CA ASN A 113 9.85 3.59 20.89
C ASN A 113 8.37 3.71 21.29
N LEU A 114 7.52 2.77 20.90
CA LEU A 114 6.08 2.73 21.21
C LEU A 114 5.65 1.31 21.54
N LEU A 115 4.53 1.17 22.24
CA LEU A 115 3.82 -0.10 22.37
C LEU A 115 2.91 -0.30 21.16
N ILE A 116 2.58 -1.56 20.86
CA ILE A 116 1.70 -1.89 19.72
C ILE A 116 0.31 -1.27 19.85
N ASP A 117 -0.21 -1.19 21.07
CA ASP A 117 -1.51 -0.60 21.38
C ASP A 117 -1.57 0.92 21.10
N ASP A 118 -0.42 1.58 21.05
CA ASP A 118 -0.28 3.00 20.75
C ASP A 118 -0.24 3.29 19.23
N VAL A 119 -0.19 2.25 18.38
CA VAL A 119 -0.20 2.41 16.92
C VAL A 119 -1.65 2.50 16.46
N PRO A 120 -2.17 3.66 16.02
CA PRO A 120 -3.57 3.80 15.67
C PRO A 120 -3.89 3.16 14.31
N SER A 121 -5.16 2.81 14.09
CA SER A 121 -5.65 2.18 12.84
C SER A 121 -4.92 0.89 12.43
N LEU A 122 -4.28 0.20 13.36
CA LEU A 122 -3.52 -1.03 13.13
C LEU A 122 -4.39 -2.25 13.34
N ALA A 123 -4.21 -3.27 12.51
CA ALA A 123 -4.73 -4.61 12.74
C ALA A 123 -3.64 -5.66 12.53
N TYR A 124 -3.65 -6.71 13.35
CA TYR A 124 -2.65 -7.79 13.31
C TYR A 124 -3.21 -9.07 13.93
N LEU A 125 -2.53 -10.20 13.73
CA LEU A 125 -2.82 -11.44 14.46
C LEU A 125 -2.07 -11.44 15.79
N ASN A 126 -2.78 -11.63 16.89
CA ASN A 126 -2.16 -11.82 18.19
C ASN A 126 -1.58 -13.24 18.35
N ASP A 127 -1.00 -13.52 19.52
CA ASP A 127 -0.39 -14.82 19.82
C ASP A 127 -1.39 -16.00 19.80
N THR A 128 -2.70 -15.74 19.90
CA THR A 128 -3.76 -16.76 19.80
C THR A 128 -4.23 -16.97 18.35
N GLY A 129 -3.71 -16.21 17.39
CA GLY A 129 -4.13 -16.23 15.98
C GLY A 129 -5.43 -15.48 15.70
N GLU A 130 -5.89 -14.66 16.64
CA GLU A 130 -7.07 -13.81 16.51
C GLU A 130 -6.71 -12.40 16.03
N VAL A 131 -7.61 -11.80 15.26
CA VAL A 131 -7.38 -10.45 14.73
C VAL A 131 -7.62 -9.43 15.83
N THR A 132 -6.56 -8.72 16.20
CA THR A 132 -6.59 -7.56 17.11
C THR A 132 -6.60 -6.27 16.30
N ARG A 133 -7.30 -5.25 16.80
CA ARG A 133 -7.41 -3.93 16.18
C ARG A 133 -7.19 -2.85 17.23
N THR A 134 -6.39 -1.86 16.90
CA THR A 134 -6.20 -0.68 17.73
C THR A 134 -7.23 0.41 17.39
N VAL A 135 -7.23 1.48 18.17
CA VAL A 135 -8.16 2.60 17.99
C VAL A 135 -7.92 3.26 16.63
N ALA A 136 -8.98 3.49 15.87
CA ALA A 136 -8.90 4.15 14.58
C ALA A 136 -8.41 5.60 14.72
N PHE A 137 -7.46 5.99 13.86
CA PHE A 137 -7.03 7.37 13.73
C PHE A 137 -8.12 8.21 13.04
N PRO A 138 -8.44 9.42 13.54
CA PRO A 138 -9.39 10.30 12.87
C PRO A 138 -8.91 10.68 11.46
N ARG A 139 -9.85 10.74 10.51
CA ARG A 139 -9.55 11.24 9.16
C ARG A 139 -9.00 12.66 9.19
N ILE A 140 -8.02 12.94 8.33
CA ILE A 140 -7.42 14.24 8.12
C ILE A 140 -8.46 15.17 7.47
N LYS A 141 -8.95 16.13 8.25
CA LYS A 141 -10.00 17.07 7.79
C LYS A 141 -9.46 18.22 6.95
N ASN A 142 -8.25 18.67 7.24
CA ASN A 142 -7.62 19.83 6.62
C ASN A 142 -6.38 19.39 5.84
N ILE A 143 -6.53 19.22 4.53
CA ILE A 143 -5.42 18.90 3.62
C ILE A 143 -4.68 20.20 3.33
N ASN A 144 -3.56 20.42 4.01
CA ASN A 144 -2.68 21.56 3.83
C ASN A 144 -1.23 21.15 4.09
N SER A 145 -0.28 22.05 3.81
CA SER A 145 1.15 21.81 3.98
C SER A 145 1.57 21.53 5.43
N ASP A 146 0.76 21.89 6.41
CA ASP A 146 1.08 21.69 7.83
C ASP A 146 0.82 20.25 8.26
N ASN A 147 -0.17 19.58 7.65
CA ASN A 147 -0.55 18.21 7.98
C ASN A 147 -0.08 17.18 6.94
N LEU A 148 0.04 17.57 5.67
CA LEU A 148 0.41 16.68 4.57
C LEU A 148 1.36 17.37 3.58
N PRO A 149 2.59 16.87 3.39
CA PRO A 149 3.48 17.39 2.36
C PRO A 149 2.96 17.03 0.96
N PHE A 150 3.49 17.72 -0.06
CA PHE A 150 3.24 17.32 -1.44
C PHE A 150 3.74 15.88 -1.70
N PRO A 151 3.07 15.11 -2.57
CA PRO A 151 3.51 13.77 -2.93
C PRO A 151 4.97 13.77 -3.38
N ALA A 152 5.76 12.81 -2.89
CA ALA A 152 7.19 12.70 -3.15
C ALA A 152 7.51 12.21 -4.57
N ARG A 153 7.01 12.90 -5.60
CA ARG A 153 7.19 12.53 -7.02
C ARG A 153 8.65 12.48 -7.48
N HIS A 154 9.55 13.15 -6.75
CA HIS A 154 10.99 13.08 -6.99
C HIS A 154 11.60 11.70 -6.69
N LEU A 155 10.85 10.81 -6.02
CA LEU A 155 11.22 9.42 -5.77
C LEU A 155 10.63 8.44 -6.81
N LEU A 156 9.88 8.95 -7.79
CA LEU A 156 9.20 8.13 -8.81
C LEU A 156 9.84 8.37 -10.19
N PRO A 157 9.80 7.40 -11.11
CA PRO A 157 10.33 7.55 -12.46
C PRO A 157 9.39 8.38 -13.34
N MET A 158 9.17 9.64 -12.99
CA MET A 158 8.17 10.51 -13.61
C MET A 158 8.33 10.67 -15.13
N GLU A 159 9.56 10.68 -15.64
CA GLU A 159 9.80 10.77 -17.08
C GLU A 159 9.32 9.53 -17.84
N LYS A 160 9.35 8.34 -17.20
CA LYS A 160 8.76 7.12 -17.80
C LYS A 160 7.24 7.28 -17.88
N TYR A 161 6.59 7.68 -16.79
CA TYR A 161 5.13 7.92 -16.80
C TYR A 161 4.67 8.92 -17.85
N ILE A 162 5.41 10.02 -18.01
CA ILE A 162 5.11 11.06 -18.99
C ILE A 162 5.35 10.51 -20.42
N GLY A 163 6.44 9.75 -20.61
CA GLY A 163 6.81 9.17 -21.90
C GLY A 163 5.86 8.07 -22.40
N GLU A 164 5.30 7.26 -21.49
CA GLU A 164 4.32 6.22 -21.83
C GLU A 164 2.95 6.80 -22.27
N GLN A 165 2.73 8.10 -22.06
CA GLN A 165 1.51 8.83 -22.45
C GLN A 165 0.21 8.16 -21.98
N GLU A 166 0.23 7.45 -20.84
CA GLU A 166 -0.97 6.86 -20.24
C GLU A 166 -1.82 7.89 -19.49
N ALA A 167 -2.02 9.04 -20.12
CA ALA A 167 -2.88 10.08 -19.62
C ALA A 167 -4.31 9.59 -19.43
N HIS A 168 -4.82 9.73 -18.21
CA HIS A 168 -6.27 9.71 -17.99
C HIS A 168 -6.86 11.03 -18.50
N GLY A 169 -6.90 11.23 -19.82
CA GLY A 169 -7.46 12.43 -20.46
C GLY A 169 -6.90 12.76 -21.84
N ALA A 170 -7.38 13.85 -22.43
CA ALA A 170 -7.01 14.30 -23.78
C ALA A 170 -5.68 15.07 -23.85
N VAL A 171 -4.83 14.96 -22.83
CA VAL A 171 -3.57 15.73 -22.71
C VAL A 171 -2.40 14.80 -23.03
N ASN A 172 -1.67 15.12 -24.11
CA ASN A 172 -0.48 14.38 -24.55
C ASN A 172 0.84 15.09 -24.15
N ASP A 173 0.78 16.01 -23.18
CA ASP A 173 1.92 16.74 -22.62
C ASP A 173 2.14 16.36 -21.15
N ARG A 174 3.09 16.97 -20.46
CA ARG A 174 3.44 16.68 -19.06
C ARG A 174 2.24 16.89 -18.13
N TRP A 175 1.75 15.80 -17.55
CA TRP A 175 0.65 15.82 -16.59
C TRP A 175 0.96 14.92 -15.38
N THR A 176 0.25 15.13 -14.28
CA THR A 176 0.29 14.26 -13.10
C THR A 176 -1.00 14.42 -12.32
N THR A 177 -1.35 13.41 -11.53
CA THR A 177 -2.51 13.47 -10.63
C THR A 177 -2.23 14.30 -9.38
N ILE A 178 -3.24 15.00 -8.88
CA ILE A 178 -3.23 15.65 -7.57
C ILE A 178 -4.55 15.36 -6.86
N LEU A 179 -4.48 15.05 -5.57
CA LEU A 179 -5.64 14.84 -4.72
C LEU A 179 -6.00 16.15 -4.03
N SER A 180 -6.98 16.87 -4.57
CA SER A 180 -7.42 18.18 -4.05
C SER A 180 -8.42 18.08 -2.90
N SER A 181 -9.04 16.91 -2.70
CA SER A 181 -10.00 16.64 -1.63
C SER A 181 -10.02 15.15 -1.30
N ARG A 182 -10.45 14.78 -0.08
CA ARG A 182 -10.62 13.40 0.37
C ARG A 182 -12.01 13.15 0.95
N GLY A 183 -12.47 11.90 0.80
CA GLY A 183 -13.78 11.46 1.25
C GLY A 183 -14.92 11.85 0.31
N CYS A 184 -16.03 11.13 0.43
CA CYS A 184 -17.26 11.38 -0.31
C CYS A 184 -18.41 11.51 0.69
N PRO A 185 -19.21 12.61 0.65
CA PRO A 185 -20.31 12.80 1.59
C PRO A 185 -21.54 11.93 1.26
N TYR A 186 -21.56 11.28 0.09
CA TYR A 186 -22.68 10.47 -0.36
C TYR A 186 -22.68 9.06 0.25
N GLY A 187 -23.87 8.47 0.36
CA GLY A 187 -24.10 7.15 0.94
C GLY A 187 -24.60 6.12 -0.08
N CYS A 188 -24.05 6.13 -1.29
CA CYS A 188 -24.48 5.22 -2.37
C CYS A 188 -24.34 3.76 -1.93
N THR A 189 -25.40 2.97 -2.07
CA THR A 189 -25.48 1.58 -1.57
C THR A 189 -24.50 0.62 -2.25
N PHE A 190 -24.03 0.97 -3.45
CA PHE A 190 -23.06 0.20 -4.22
C PHE A 190 -21.61 0.64 -4.02
N CYS A 191 -21.37 1.76 -3.33
CA CYS A 191 -20.07 2.40 -3.26
C CYS A 191 -19.42 2.21 -1.89
N ASP A 192 -18.19 1.73 -1.91
CA ASP A 192 -17.41 1.47 -0.71
C ASP A 192 -16.64 2.71 -0.19
N SER A 193 -16.54 3.76 -1.01
CA SER A 193 -15.74 4.97 -0.72
C SER A 193 -16.11 5.71 0.57
N ARG A 194 -17.32 5.50 1.12
CA ARG A 194 -17.71 6.08 2.42
C ARG A 194 -17.05 5.37 3.61
N ARG A 195 -16.76 4.07 3.46
CA ARG A 195 -16.26 3.16 4.50
C ARG A 195 -14.73 3.08 4.52
N THR A 196 -14.08 3.59 3.48
CA THR A 196 -12.61 3.71 3.35
C THR A 196 -12.03 4.86 4.13
#